data_AF-A0A969EQ72-F1
#
_entry.id   AF-A0A969EQ72-F1
#
_cell.length_a   1.000
_cell.length_b   1.000
_cell.length_c   1.000
_cell.angle_alpha   90.00
_cell.angle_beta   90.00
_cell.angle_gamma   90.00
#
_symmetry.space_group_name_H-M   'P 1'
#
loop_
_entity.id
_entity.type
_entity.pdbx_description
1 polymer ?
#
loop_
_entity_poly.entity_id
_entity_poly.type
_entity_poly.pdbx_seq_one_letter_code
_entity_poly.pdbx_strand_id
1 'polypeptide(L)'
;MNIKIYQIYYQNDQQNFLDINFTPYSNILNNNPDWREYWVFKETYDKCLHKQADFTGFISWRFNEKTRIDGKRFIDFINTNLPNNYDVYFINPLPWDLDCFDNIWLQGDYYHKGILDFTQHILAKCGVDINLREIVHREATGAYCNYWVGNQYFWDEYMNFTLPVYKYLSEDLSEEERDFLYSDSNYHISTNYIPFIMERMFSTLLSYNKNIKALGFKYTSEEIYRLTLNNYRVVRDNYYCLEQRIDDYEDKIQALTTYANDVNNEAAKLNIVIEEQGEKQYVLQEEISKYQSEIHRLQFVYEELLEQDQLKEQEIIELKQTCEIYKNSPAVKFSNELSKYPSLKILPLYYIL
;
A
#
# COMPACT_ATOMS: atom_id res chain seq x y z
N MET A 1 -4.17 -3.36 -35.24
CA MET A 1 -2.97 -3.17 -34.41
C MET A 1 -2.83 -4.36 -33.48
N ASN A 2 -1.60 -4.79 -33.21
CA ASN A 2 -1.28 -5.88 -32.30
C ASN A 2 -1.06 -5.33 -30.89
N ILE A 3 -1.72 -5.93 -29.89
CA ILE A 3 -1.61 -5.55 -28.48
C ILE A 3 -0.99 -6.74 -27.74
N LYS A 4 0.08 -6.50 -26.99
CA LYS A 4 0.75 -7.52 -26.19
C LYS A 4 0.86 -7.09 -24.73
N ILE A 5 0.07 -7.71 -23.88
CA ILE A 5 0.05 -7.42 -22.45
C ILE A 5 0.70 -8.59 -21.74
N TYR A 6 1.81 -8.33 -21.05
CA TYR A 6 2.51 -9.28 -20.22
C TYR A 6 2.00 -9.20 -18.78
N GLN A 7 1.64 -10.33 -18.19
CA GLN A 7 1.18 -10.39 -16.81
C GLN A 7 2.26 -10.99 -15.92
N ILE A 8 2.82 -10.13 -15.05
CA ILE A 8 3.97 -10.39 -14.19
C ILE A 8 3.57 -11.27 -13.00
N TYR A 9 4.27 -12.37 -12.80
CA TYR A 9 4.19 -13.17 -11.59
C TYR A 9 5.57 -13.34 -10.93
N TYR A 10 5.57 -13.42 -9.60
CA TYR A 10 6.77 -13.48 -8.76
C TYR A 10 6.94 -14.85 -8.09
N GLN A 11 5.90 -15.69 -8.12
CA GLN A 11 5.88 -17.04 -7.56
C GLN A 11 5.16 -18.00 -8.51
N ASN A 12 5.49 -19.29 -8.45
CA ASN A 12 4.94 -20.28 -9.39
C ASN A 12 3.43 -20.49 -9.24
N ASP A 13 2.93 -20.44 -8.02
CA ASP A 13 1.50 -20.59 -7.70
C ASP A 13 0.64 -19.44 -8.24
N GLN A 14 1.22 -18.25 -8.38
CA GLN A 14 0.55 -17.07 -8.95
C GLN A 14 0.14 -17.24 -10.41
N GLN A 15 0.75 -18.18 -11.14
CA GLN A 15 0.38 -18.47 -12.53
C GLN A 15 -1.10 -18.89 -12.68
N ASN A 16 -1.68 -19.48 -11.63
CA ASN A 16 -3.08 -19.91 -11.63
C ASN A 16 -4.09 -18.76 -11.62
N PHE A 17 -3.65 -17.55 -11.25
CA PHE A 17 -4.50 -16.35 -11.20
C PHE A 17 -4.35 -15.45 -12.43
N LEU A 18 -3.51 -15.84 -13.38
CA LEU A 18 -3.28 -15.05 -14.59
C LEU A 18 -4.50 -15.12 -15.51
N ASP A 19 -4.76 -14.01 -16.19
CA ASP A 19 -5.79 -13.93 -17.20
C ASP A 19 -5.33 -14.62 -18.49
N ILE A 20 -6.18 -15.49 -19.03
CA ILE A 20 -5.90 -16.23 -20.26
C ILE A 20 -5.68 -15.33 -21.49
N ASN A 21 -6.15 -14.08 -21.44
CA ASN A 21 -6.00 -13.11 -22.52
C ASN A 21 -4.65 -12.37 -22.46
N PHE A 22 -3.85 -12.55 -21.40
CA PHE A 22 -2.54 -11.95 -21.24
C PHE A 22 -1.42 -12.98 -21.39
N THR A 23 -0.21 -12.49 -21.68
CA THR A 23 0.99 -13.33 -21.81
C THR A 23 1.67 -13.46 -20.43
N PRO A 24 1.82 -14.67 -19.86
CA PRO A 24 2.54 -14.84 -18.60
C PRO A 24 3.98 -14.33 -18.71
N TYR A 25 4.45 -13.60 -17.69
CA TYR A 25 5.82 -13.10 -17.60
C TYR A 25 6.42 -13.40 -16.22
N SER A 26 7.46 -14.23 -16.19
CA SER A 26 8.12 -14.63 -14.94
C SER A 26 9.06 -13.53 -14.45
N ASN A 27 8.90 -13.13 -13.19
CA ASN A 27 9.84 -12.30 -12.46
C ASN A 27 10.34 -13.02 -11.19
N ILE A 28 10.41 -14.36 -11.21
CA ILE A 28 10.85 -15.19 -10.08
C ILE A 28 12.34 -14.98 -9.77
N LEU A 29 13.18 -14.87 -10.80
CA LEU A 29 14.64 -14.70 -10.66
C LEU A 29 15.05 -13.23 -10.47
N ASN A 30 14.14 -12.38 -9.97
CA ASN A 30 14.38 -10.94 -9.86
C ASN A 30 15.54 -10.64 -8.90
N ASN A 31 16.62 -10.07 -9.43
CA ASN A 31 17.80 -9.68 -8.66
C ASN A 31 17.63 -8.34 -7.91
N ASN A 32 16.55 -7.61 -8.15
CA ASN A 32 16.22 -6.31 -7.56
C ASN A 32 14.76 -6.27 -7.07
N PRO A 33 14.41 -7.06 -6.04
CA PRO A 33 13.03 -7.23 -5.58
C PRO A 33 12.38 -5.93 -5.06
N ASP A 34 13.17 -5.00 -4.51
CA ASP A 34 12.71 -3.71 -3.99
C ASP A 34 12.06 -2.83 -5.07
N TRP A 35 12.49 -2.99 -6.32
CA TRP A 35 12.02 -2.22 -7.46
C TRP A 35 10.73 -2.76 -8.10
N ARG A 36 10.24 -3.93 -7.63
CA ARG A 36 8.96 -4.53 -8.02
C ARG A 36 8.73 -4.51 -9.55
N GLU A 37 7.61 -3.93 -10.01
CA GLU A 37 7.25 -3.80 -11.42
C GLU A 37 8.24 -2.92 -12.20
N TYR A 38 8.84 -1.89 -11.58
CA TYR A 38 9.74 -1.00 -12.28
C TYR A 38 11.00 -1.72 -12.79
N TRP A 39 11.49 -2.70 -12.03
CA TRP A 39 12.60 -3.56 -12.50
C TRP A 39 12.23 -4.29 -13.80
N VAL A 40 11.00 -4.80 -13.90
CA VAL A 40 10.50 -5.45 -15.11
C VAL A 40 10.45 -4.44 -16.27
N PHE A 41 9.99 -3.21 -16.03
CA PHE A 41 9.93 -2.18 -17.07
C PHE A 41 11.32 -1.88 -17.63
N LYS A 42 12.31 -1.67 -16.75
CA LYS A 42 13.68 -1.43 -17.16
C LYS A 42 14.25 -2.61 -17.96
N GLU A 43 14.20 -3.83 -17.43
CA GLU A 43 14.76 -5.01 -18.10
C GLU A 43 14.12 -5.29 -19.47
N THR A 44 12.81 -5.11 -19.57
CA THR A 44 12.07 -5.39 -20.80
C THR A 44 12.23 -4.27 -21.83
N TYR A 45 12.41 -3.02 -21.38
CA TYR A 45 12.79 -1.92 -22.24
C TYR A 45 14.19 -2.09 -22.82
N ASP A 46 15.17 -2.48 -22.00
CA ASP A 46 16.55 -2.80 -22.44
C ASP A 46 16.56 -3.93 -23.48
N LYS A 47 15.65 -4.92 -23.34
CA LYS A 47 15.43 -6.01 -24.30
C LYS A 47 14.55 -5.61 -25.50
N CYS A 48 14.13 -4.35 -25.61
CA CYS A 48 13.28 -3.80 -26.66
C CYS A 48 11.92 -4.52 -26.83
N LEU A 49 11.35 -5.10 -25.76
CA LEU A 49 10.06 -5.81 -25.84
C LEU A 49 8.90 -4.89 -26.23
N HIS A 50 8.95 -3.62 -25.83
CA HIS A 50 7.95 -2.61 -26.20
C HIS A 50 7.83 -2.37 -27.71
N LYS A 51 8.83 -2.79 -28.50
CA LYS A 51 8.84 -2.69 -29.97
C LYS A 51 8.28 -3.93 -30.67
N GLN A 52 7.90 -4.98 -29.94
CA GLN A 52 7.41 -6.24 -30.51
C GLN A 52 5.92 -6.24 -30.86
N ALA A 53 5.19 -5.19 -30.48
CA ALA A 53 3.77 -4.98 -30.75
C ALA A 53 3.49 -3.48 -30.89
N ASP A 54 2.33 -3.11 -31.44
CA ASP A 54 1.95 -1.69 -31.57
C ASP A 54 1.69 -1.08 -30.19
N PHE A 55 1.17 -1.89 -29.27
CA PHE A 55 0.96 -1.54 -27.86
C PHE A 55 1.46 -2.66 -26.97
N THR A 56 2.29 -2.30 -25.99
CA THR A 56 2.86 -3.24 -25.00
C THR A 56 2.57 -2.78 -23.58
N GLY A 57 2.23 -3.71 -22.70
CA GLY A 57 2.03 -3.43 -21.28
C GLY A 57 2.60 -4.55 -20.41
N PHE A 58 2.97 -4.20 -19.17
CA PHE A 58 3.44 -5.16 -18.16
C PHE A 58 2.66 -4.88 -16.87
N ILE A 59 1.81 -5.81 -16.47
CA ILE A 59 0.84 -5.62 -15.39
C ILE A 59 0.92 -6.75 -14.37
N SER A 60 0.54 -6.49 -13.13
CA SER A 60 0.61 -7.48 -12.05
C SER A 60 -0.33 -8.68 -12.27
N TRP A 61 0.05 -9.85 -11.76
CA TRP A 61 -0.82 -11.01 -11.59
C TRP A 61 -2.12 -10.69 -10.84
N ARG A 62 -2.12 -9.64 -9.99
CA ARG A 62 -3.31 -9.16 -9.27
C ARG A 62 -4.22 -8.24 -10.10
N PHE A 63 -4.02 -8.14 -11.42
CA PHE A 63 -4.81 -7.24 -12.28
C PHE A 63 -6.32 -7.45 -12.11
N ASN A 64 -6.82 -8.68 -12.32
CA ASN A 64 -8.25 -9.00 -12.24
C ASN A 64 -8.79 -8.79 -10.82
N GLU A 65 -8.00 -9.13 -9.80
CA GLU A 65 -8.35 -8.95 -8.40
C GLU A 65 -8.54 -7.47 -8.05
N LYS A 66 -7.57 -6.62 -8.39
CA LYS A 66 -7.57 -5.20 -8.04
C LYS A 66 -8.54 -4.38 -8.90
N THR A 67 -8.69 -4.72 -10.18
CA THR A 67 -9.54 -3.94 -11.10
C THR A 67 -10.96 -4.45 -11.17
N ARG A 68 -11.20 -5.73 -10.84
CA ARG A 68 -12.47 -6.47 -11.10
C ARG A 68 -12.86 -6.51 -12.58
N ILE A 69 -11.90 -6.29 -13.47
CA ILE A 69 -12.05 -6.34 -14.93
C ILE A 69 -11.23 -7.51 -15.47
N ASP A 70 -11.82 -8.30 -16.36
CA ASP A 70 -11.08 -9.33 -17.09
C ASP A 70 -10.24 -8.74 -18.23
N GLY A 71 -9.22 -9.49 -18.62
CA GLY A 71 -8.27 -9.05 -19.63
C GLY A 71 -8.89 -8.85 -21.00
N LYS A 72 -9.90 -9.67 -21.35
CA LYS A 72 -10.63 -9.53 -22.61
C LYS A 72 -11.29 -8.15 -22.69
N ARG A 73 -11.99 -7.72 -21.64
CA ARG A 73 -12.68 -6.44 -21.61
C ARG A 73 -11.73 -5.26 -21.66
N PHE A 74 -10.56 -5.36 -21.03
CA PHE A 74 -9.54 -4.32 -21.13
C PHE A 74 -8.97 -4.22 -22.56
N ILE A 75 -8.72 -5.36 -23.21
CA ILE A 75 -8.29 -5.40 -24.62
C ILE A 75 -9.38 -4.85 -25.55
N ASP A 76 -10.65 -5.20 -25.33
CA ASP A 76 -11.78 -4.68 -26.11
C ASP A 76 -11.89 -3.16 -25.99
N PHE A 77 -11.66 -2.62 -24.78
CA PHE A 77 -11.61 -1.18 -24.53
C PHE A 77 -10.49 -0.51 -25.35
N ILE A 78 -9.29 -1.07 -25.37
CA ILE A 78 -8.18 -0.55 -26.17
C ILE A 78 -8.55 -0.58 -27.65
N ASN A 79 -8.99 -1.74 -28.16
CA ASN A 79 -9.35 -1.95 -29.57
C ASN A 79 -10.41 -0.97 -30.06
N THR A 80 -11.46 -0.73 -29.25
CA THR A 80 -12.54 0.20 -29.60
C THR A 80 -12.06 1.64 -29.71
N ASN A 81 -10.96 2.00 -29.04
CA ASN A 81 -10.42 3.35 -28.99
C ASN A 81 -9.15 3.55 -29.83
N LEU A 82 -8.65 2.53 -30.54
CA LEU A 82 -7.49 2.65 -31.45
C LEU A 82 -7.65 3.76 -32.50
N PRO A 83 -8.83 3.98 -33.13
CA PRO A 83 -8.98 5.03 -34.14
C PRO A 83 -8.71 6.46 -33.64
N ASN A 84 -8.70 6.66 -32.32
CA ASN A 84 -8.47 7.96 -31.69
C ASN A 84 -6.98 8.29 -31.51
N ASN A 85 -6.07 7.35 -31.84
CA ASN A 85 -4.61 7.53 -31.76
C ASN A 85 -4.13 8.00 -30.38
N TYR A 86 -4.54 7.29 -29.32
CA TYR A 86 -3.96 7.47 -27.98
C TYR A 86 -2.60 6.77 -27.91
N ASP A 87 -1.69 7.33 -27.12
CA ASP A 87 -0.37 6.79 -26.88
C ASP A 87 -0.35 5.74 -25.78
N VAL A 88 -1.25 5.88 -24.80
CA VAL A 88 -1.36 4.96 -23.67
C VAL A 88 -2.80 4.77 -23.22
N TYR A 89 -3.13 3.53 -22.92
CA TYR A 89 -4.40 3.13 -22.31
C TYR A 89 -4.10 2.60 -20.91
N PHE A 90 -4.88 3.01 -19.92
CA PHE A 90 -4.64 2.60 -18.53
C PHE A 90 -5.93 2.34 -17.78
N ILE A 91 -5.83 1.68 -16.63
CA ILE A 91 -6.96 1.41 -15.74
C ILE A 91 -6.54 1.69 -14.30
N ASN A 92 -7.25 2.61 -13.64
CA ASN A 92 -7.02 2.91 -12.23
C ASN A 92 -7.83 1.93 -11.36
N PRO A 93 -7.21 1.03 -10.58
CA PRO A 93 -7.95 0.10 -9.72
C PRO A 93 -8.61 0.79 -8.52
N LEU A 94 -8.23 2.04 -8.22
CA LEU A 94 -8.76 2.84 -7.13
C LEU A 94 -9.38 4.13 -7.71
N PRO A 95 -10.45 4.03 -8.54
CA PRO A 95 -11.06 5.21 -9.16
C PRO A 95 -11.61 6.18 -8.09
N TRP A 96 -12.07 5.65 -6.96
CA TRP A 96 -12.59 6.41 -5.82
C TRP A 96 -11.53 7.31 -5.15
N ASP A 97 -10.27 6.90 -5.11
CA ASP A 97 -9.22 7.69 -4.47
C ASP A 97 -8.99 9.02 -5.19
N LEU A 98 -9.36 9.12 -6.47
CA LEU A 98 -9.36 10.40 -7.21
C LEU A 98 -10.53 11.31 -6.82
N ASP A 99 -11.60 10.80 -6.23
CA ASP A 99 -12.70 11.60 -5.67
C ASP A 99 -12.35 12.11 -4.26
N CYS A 100 -11.49 11.40 -3.54
CA CYS A 100 -11.01 11.80 -2.21
C CYS A 100 -9.80 12.73 -2.26
N PHE A 101 -8.92 12.52 -3.24
CA PHE A 101 -7.70 13.28 -3.41
C PHE A 101 -7.56 13.73 -4.86
N ASP A 102 -7.64 15.05 -5.08
CA ASP A 102 -7.33 15.67 -6.37
C ASP A 102 -5.84 15.54 -6.74
N ASN A 103 -4.97 15.05 -5.84
CA ASN A 103 -3.54 14.93 -6.06
C ASN A 103 -3.00 13.62 -5.46
N ILE A 104 -2.46 12.74 -6.33
CA ILE A 104 -1.90 11.44 -5.94
C ILE A 104 -0.69 11.54 -5.01
N TRP A 105 0.03 12.67 -5.04
CA TRP A 105 1.17 12.92 -4.15
C TRP A 105 0.72 13.34 -2.77
N LEU A 106 -0.37 14.13 -2.65
CA LEU A 106 -0.99 14.42 -1.35
C LEU A 106 -1.60 13.16 -0.74
N GLN A 107 -2.24 12.32 -1.57
CA GLN A 107 -2.68 10.98 -1.15
C GLN A 107 -1.50 10.12 -0.70
N GLY A 108 -0.40 10.14 -1.47
CA GLY A 108 0.81 9.42 -1.13
C GLY A 108 1.40 9.87 0.20
N ASP A 109 1.49 11.17 0.44
CA ASP A 109 2.02 11.73 1.69
C ASP A 109 1.12 11.45 2.90
N TYR A 110 -0.19 11.32 2.66
CA TYR A 110 -1.14 10.91 3.68
C TYR A 110 -0.88 9.48 4.16
N TYR A 111 -0.64 8.54 3.24
CA TYR A 111 -0.40 7.12 3.56
C TYR A 111 1.08 6.74 3.77
N HIS A 112 2.00 7.55 3.25
CA HIS A 112 3.45 7.34 3.25
C HIS A 112 4.13 8.67 3.57
N LYS A 113 4.14 9.03 4.87
CA LYS A 113 4.58 10.37 5.29
C LYS A 113 5.96 10.73 4.75
N GLY A 114 6.08 11.94 4.25
CA GLY A 114 7.33 12.51 3.72
C GLY A 114 7.60 12.18 2.25
N ILE A 115 6.86 11.24 1.63
CA ILE A 115 7.15 10.80 0.25
C ILE A 115 7.06 11.95 -0.76
N LEU A 116 6.17 12.92 -0.52
CA LEU A 116 5.98 14.04 -1.45
C LEU A 116 7.22 14.93 -1.49
N ASP A 117 7.64 15.45 -0.33
CA ASP A 117 8.79 16.36 -0.28
C ASP A 117 10.07 15.66 -0.68
N PHE A 118 10.23 14.39 -0.26
CA PHE A 118 11.33 13.55 -0.71
C PHE A 118 11.35 13.43 -2.24
N THR A 119 10.24 13.05 -2.87
CA THR A 119 10.21 12.89 -4.33
C THR A 119 10.35 14.22 -5.08
N GLN A 120 9.79 15.30 -4.55
CA GLN A 120 9.99 16.65 -5.09
C GLN A 120 11.48 17.02 -5.11
N HIS A 121 12.22 16.68 -4.05
CA HIS A 121 13.66 16.86 -3.99
C HIS A 121 14.38 16.04 -5.07
N ILE A 122 14.04 14.75 -5.21
CA ILE A 122 14.66 13.87 -6.22
C ILE A 122 14.40 14.38 -7.65
N LEU A 123 13.17 14.77 -7.96
CA LEU A 123 12.83 15.28 -9.30
C LEU A 123 13.59 16.58 -9.63
N ALA A 124 13.75 17.48 -8.66
CA ALA A 124 14.54 18.69 -8.84
C ALA A 124 16.02 18.36 -9.13
N LYS A 125 16.59 17.37 -8.44
CA LYS A 125 17.97 16.87 -8.70
C LYS A 125 18.11 16.25 -10.08
N CYS A 126 17.05 15.60 -10.57
CA CYS A 126 16.98 15.06 -11.92
C CYS A 126 16.69 16.12 -13.00
N GLY A 127 16.57 17.40 -12.63
CA GLY A 127 16.31 18.50 -13.56
C GLY A 127 14.88 18.55 -14.08
N VAL A 128 13.92 17.94 -13.37
CA VAL A 128 12.49 17.97 -13.73
C VAL A 128 11.84 19.18 -13.07
N ASP A 129 11.41 20.15 -13.89
CA ASP A 129 10.70 21.34 -13.43
C ASP A 129 9.20 21.04 -13.29
N ILE A 130 8.80 20.56 -12.12
CA ILE A 130 7.40 20.31 -11.75
C ILE A 130 7.19 20.55 -10.26
N ASN A 131 6.04 21.14 -9.90
CA ASN A 131 5.61 21.27 -8.51
C ASN A 131 4.58 20.19 -8.18
N LEU A 132 5.01 19.14 -7.47
CA LEU A 132 4.18 18.00 -7.12
C LEU A 132 2.97 18.38 -6.26
N ARG A 133 3.06 19.43 -5.44
CA ARG A 133 1.95 19.89 -4.57
C ARG A 133 0.82 20.52 -5.36
N GLU A 134 1.12 21.08 -6.52
CA GLU A 134 0.16 21.83 -7.35
C GLU A 134 -0.46 20.98 -8.47
N ILE A 135 -0.01 19.73 -8.66
CA ILE A 135 -0.59 18.86 -9.68
C ILE A 135 -2.01 18.46 -9.29
N VAL A 136 -2.94 18.66 -10.21
CA VAL A 136 -4.31 18.15 -10.11
C VAL A 136 -4.48 16.98 -11.07
N HIS A 137 -4.82 15.82 -10.53
CA HIS A 137 -5.10 14.61 -11.26
C HIS A 137 -6.62 14.48 -11.48
N ARG A 138 -6.98 14.02 -12.68
CA ARG A 138 -8.37 13.69 -13.06
C ARG A 138 -8.40 12.24 -13.54
N GLU A 139 -9.58 11.70 -13.80
CA GLU A 139 -9.75 10.34 -14.36
C GLU A 139 -8.88 10.06 -15.59
N ALA A 140 -8.57 11.09 -16.38
CA ALA A 140 -7.75 10.98 -17.59
C ALA A 140 -6.22 10.93 -17.34
N THR A 141 -5.76 11.25 -16.13
CA THR A 141 -4.32 11.37 -15.82
C THR A 141 -3.89 10.70 -14.52
N GLY A 142 -4.81 10.35 -13.63
CA GLY A 142 -4.54 9.73 -12.32
C GLY A 142 -4.66 8.21 -12.35
N ALA A 143 -3.62 7.50 -11.90
CA ALA A 143 -3.64 6.07 -11.65
C ALA A 143 -2.78 5.74 -10.42
N TYR A 144 -3.31 4.92 -9.52
CA TYR A 144 -2.64 4.49 -8.28
C TYR A 144 -1.93 3.12 -8.41
N CYS A 145 -1.76 2.61 -9.63
CA CYS A 145 -1.06 1.35 -9.94
C CYS A 145 -0.49 1.40 -11.38
N ASN A 146 0.49 0.54 -11.65
CA ASN A 146 1.09 0.40 -12.98
C ASN A 146 0.28 -0.50 -13.94
N TYR A 147 -1.00 -0.17 -14.15
CA TYR A 147 -1.88 -0.91 -15.08
C TYR A 147 -2.13 -0.11 -16.36
N TRP A 148 -1.16 -0.16 -17.26
CA TRP A 148 -1.19 0.59 -18.50
C TRP A 148 -0.54 -0.18 -19.65
N VAL A 149 -0.90 0.20 -20.87
CA VAL A 149 -0.44 -0.38 -22.14
C VAL A 149 -0.15 0.79 -23.07
N GLY A 150 1.12 0.96 -23.42
CA GLY A 150 1.61 2.09 -24.21
C GLY A 150 2.15 1.66 -25.57
N ASN A 151 2.09 2.56 -26.54
CA ASN A 151 2.83 2.44 -27.79
C ASN A 151 4.33 2.71 -27.58
N GLN A 152 5.13 2.59 -28.64
CA GLN A 152 6.56 2.83 -28.56
C GLN A 152 6.89 4.26 -28.07
N TYR A 153 6.20 5.28 -28.58
CA TYR A 153 6.43 6.68 -28.16
C TYR A 153 6.21 6.87 -26.66
N PHE A 154 5.13 6.31 -26.11
CA PHE A 154 4.87 6.36 -24.67
C PHE A 154 5.98 5.68 -23.87
N TRP A 155 6.41 4.49 -24.27
CA TRP A 155 7.47 3.77 -23.58
C TRP A 155 8.80 4.53 -23.59
N ASP A 156 9.16 5.11 -24.73
CA ASP A 156 10.37 5.92 -24.87
C ASP A 156 10.30 7.14 -23.93
N GLU A 157 9.17 7.86 -23.89
CA GLU A 157 8.95 8.99 -22.98
C GLU A 157 8.95 8.57 -21.50
N TYR A 158 8.30 7.47 -21.15
CA TYR A 158 8.26 6.96 -19.77
C TYR A 158 9.64 6.57 -19.26
N MET A 159 10.43 5.88 -20.07
CA MET A 159 11.78 5.49 -19.68
C MET A 159 12.72 6.68 -19.66
N ASN A 160 12.63 7.61 -20.62
CA ASN A 160 13.41 8.86 -20.58
C ASN A 160 13.12 9.69 -19.32
N PHE A 161 11.87 9.70 -18.85
CA PHE A 161 11.47 10.40 -17.63
C PHE A 161 11.93 9.68 -16.36
N THR A 162 11.82 8.36 -16.30
CA THR A 162 12.05 7.60 -15.06
C THR A 162 13.47 7.09 -14.87
N LEU A 163 14.25 6.89 -15.95
CA LEU A 163 15.64 6.41 -15.83
C LEU A 163 16.57 7.35 -15.04
N PRO A 164 16.48 8.68 -15.16
CA PRO A 164 17.24 9.59 -14.30
C PRO A 164 16.88 9.44 -12.82
N VAL A 165 15.58 9.28 -12.51
CA VAL A 165 15.09 9.04 -11.15
C VAL A 165 15.61 7.70 -10.62
N TYR A 166 15.51 6.64 -11.43
CA TYR A 166 16.07 5.33 -11.12
C TYR A 166 17.55 5.44 -10.75
N LYS A 167 18.34 6.09 -11.61
CA LYS A 167 19.78 6.26 -11.41
C LYS A 167 20.07 6.98 -10.09
N TYR A 168 19.38 8.10 -9.83
CA TYR A 168 19.60 8.87 -8.61
C TYR A 168 19.32 8.03 -7.36
N LEU A 169 18.17 7.35 -7.33
CA LEU A 169 17.77 6.49 -6.22
C LEU A 169 18.70 5.27 -6.04
N SER A 170 19.39 4.81 -7.09
CA SER A 170 20.31 3.67 -7.00
C SER A 170 21.75 4.03 -6.67
N GLU A 171 22.22 5.22 -7.07
CA GLU A 171 23.66 5.54 -7.10
C GLU A 171 24.02 6.84 -6.36
N ASP A 172 23.13 7.82 -6.34
CA ASP A 172 23.47 9.20 -5.99
C ASP A 172 22.84 9.69 -4.68
N LEU A 173 22.17 8.81 -3.92
CA LEU A 173 21.60 9.15 -2.62
C LEU A 173 22.67 9.48 -1.57
N SER A 174 22.45 10.58 -0.85
CA SER A 174 23.06 10.82 0.45
C SER A 174 22.65 9.75 1.48
N GLU A 175 23.34 9.74 2.62
CA GLU A 175 23.05 8.80 3.72
C GLU A 175 21.63 9.01 4.28
N GLU A 176 21.24 10.27 4.54
CA GLU A 176 19.89 10.62 5.02
C GLU A 176 18.79 10.24 4.02
N GLU A 177 18.99 10.51 2.72
CA GLU A 177 18.03 10.13 1.69
C GLU A 177 17.89 8.60 1.57
N ARG A 178 18.98 7.86 1.77
CA ARG A 178 18.97 6.40 1.76
C ARG A 178 18.23 5.83 2.96
N ASP A 179 18.49 6.36 4.16
CA ASP A 179 17.81 5.96 5.38
C ASP A 179 16.30 6.19 5.25
N PHE A 180 15.89 7.34 4.69
CA PHE A 180 14.48 7.61 4.40
C PHE A 180 13.92 6.61 3.38
N LEU A 181 14.58 6.46 2.22
CA LEU A 181 14.09 5.60 1.13
C LEU A 181 13.84 4.16 1.60
N TYR A 182 14.74 3.61 2.41
CA TYR A 182 14.70 2.23 2.90
C TYR A 182 14.01 2.05 4.26
N SER A 183 13.54 3.12 4.88
CA SER A 183 12.69 3.02 6.06
C SER A 183 11.32 2.39 5.72
N ASP A 184 10.63 1.89 6.75
CA ASP A 184 9.29 1.31 6.58
C ASP A 184 8.31 2.40 6.16
N SER A 185 7.88 2.33 4.90
CA SER A 185 7.00 3.32 4.27
C SER A 185 5.53 3.17 4.63
N ASN A 186 5.17 2.14 5.39
CA ASN A 186 3.81 1.85 5.81
C ASN A 186 3.80 1.02 7.10
N TYR A 187 2.89 1.29 8.02
CA TYR A 187 2.68 0.52 9.24
C TYR A 187 2.12 -0.91 8.99
N HIS A 188 1.45 -1.14 7.85
CA HIS A 188 0.77 -2.40 7.56
C HIS A 188 1.61 -3.43 6.79
N ILE A 189 2.60 -2.98 6.01
CA ILE A 189 3.44 -3.82 5.16
C ILE A 189 4.85 -3.25 5.21
N SER A 190 5.81 -4.00 5.76
CA SER A 190 7.22 -3.63 5.68
C SER A 190 7.67 -3.65 4.21
N THR A 191 7.72 -2.45 3.64
CA THR A 191 8.20 -2.18 2.29
C THR A 191 8.82 -0.79 2.30
N ASN A 192 9.89 -0.62 1.53
CA ASN A 192 10.54 0.67 1.34
C ASN A 192 9.71 1.59 0.41
N TYR A 193 10.13 2.84 0.27
CA TYR A 193 9.39 3.87 -0.49
C TYR A 193 9.49 3.70 -2.02
N ILE A 194 10.40 2.87 -2.55
CA ILE A 194 10.69 2.78 -4.00
C ILE A 194 9.42 2.47 -4.82
N PRO A 195 8.62 1.42 -4.52
CA PRO A 195 7.44 1.10 -5.33
C PRO A 195 6.44 2.25 -5.38
N PHE A 196 6.24 2.94 -4.25
CA PHE A 196 5.28 4.03 -4.14
C PHE A 196 5.70 5.29 -4.90
N ILE A 197 7.00 5.55 -4.97
CA ILE A 197 7.56 6.61 -5.82
C ILE A 197 7.34 6.24 -7.30
N MET A 198 7.76 5.03 -7.70
CA MET A 198 7.74 4.62 -9.10
C MET A 198 6.33 4.44 -9.68
N GLU A 199 5.36 3.98 -8.89
CA GLU A 199 3.94 3.90 -9.29
C GLU A 199 3.36 5.27 -9.66
N ARG A 200 3.73 6.33 -8.93
CA ARG A 200 3.24 7.69 -9.16
C ARG A 200 3.94 8.39 -10.34
N MET A 201 5.05 7.85 -10.84
CA MET A 201 5.76 8.42 -11.99
C MET A 201 4.91 8.39 -13.27
N PHE A 202 4.03 7.40 -13.43
CA PHE A 202 3.11 7.34 -14.58
C PHE A 202 2.24 8.61 -14.68
N SER A 203 1.51 8.92 -13.61
CA SER A 203 0.63 10.09 -13.56
C SER A 203 1.40 11.41 -13.51
N THR A 204 2.60 11.40 -12.91
CA THR A 204 3.50 12.55 -12.93
C THR A 204 3.97 12.88 -14.34
N LEU A 205 4.34 11.86 -15.14
CA LEU A 205 4.70 12.03 -16.54
C LEU A 205 3.55 12.61 -17.36
N LEU A 206 2.32 12.08 -17.22
CA LEU A 206 1.16 12.64 -17.92
C LEU A 206 0.86 14.09 -17.51
N SER A 207 1.24 14.45 -16.29
CA SER A 207 1.13 15.82 -15.79
C SER A 207 2.22 16.73 -16.33
N TYR A 208 3.43 16.19 -16.50
CA TYR A 208 4.63 16.89 -16.99
C TYR A 208 4.62 17.05 -18.53
N ASN A 209 4.43 15.97 -19.28
CA ASN A 209 4.42 15.95 -20.74
C ASN A 209 2.98 15.91 -21.28
N LYS A 210 2.44 17.08 -21.61
CA LYS A 210 1.08 17.24 -22.17
C LYS A 210 0.92 16.76 -23.61
N ASN A 211 2.00 16.35 -24.28
CA ASN A 211 1.92 15.82 -25.64
C ASN A 211 1.50 14.35 -25.67
N ILE A 212 1.60 13.63 -24.54
CA ILE A 212 1.16 12.24 -24.44
C ILE A 212 -0.37 12.19 -24.38
N LYS A 213 -0.99 11.46 -25.31
CA LYS A 213 -2.43 11.23 -25.31
C LYS A 213 -2.76 9.97 -24.51
N ALA A 214 -3.30 10.15 -23.32
CA ALA A 214 -3.73 9.04 -22.47
C ALA A 214 -5.25 8.84 -22.50
N LEU A 215 -5.69 7.59 -22.34
CA LEU A 215 -7.10 7.26 -22.10
C LEU A 215 -7.24 6.26 -20.95
N GLY A 216 -7.93 6.71 -19.89
CA GLY A 216 -8.31 5.87 -18.75
C GLY A 216 -9.55 5.00 -19.06
N PHE A 217 -9.52 3.76 -18.59
CA PHE A 217 -10.67 2.86 -18.61
C PHE A 217 -11.82 3.45 -17.80
N LYS A 218 -13.02 3.43 -18.38
CA LYS A 218 -14.22 3.98 -17.74
C LYS A 218 -15.03 2.87 -17.09
N TYR A 219 -15.08 2.90 -15.77
CA TYR A 219 -16.00 2.09 -15.00
C TYR A 219 -17.43 2.61 -15.12
N THR A 220 -18.40 1.71 -15.03
CA THR A 220 -19.79 2.07 -14.75
C THR A 220 -19.91 2.48 -13.28
N SER A 221 -20.94 3.27 -12.93
CA SER A 221 -21.20 3.66 -11.54
C SER A 221 -21.39 2.45 -10.61
N GLU A 222 -21.98 1.36 -11.12
CA GLU A 222 -22.14 0.10 -10.37
C GLU A 222 -20.80 -0.58 -10.08
N GLU A 223 -19.83 -0.50 -11.00
CA GLU A 223 -18.51 -1.09 -10.81
C GLU A 223 -17.66 -0.29 -9.83
N ILE A 224 -17.71 1.05 -9.93
CA ILE A 224 -17.09 1.93 -8.93
C ILE A 224 -17.67 1.60 -7.56
N TYR A 225 -19.00 1.51 -7.45
CA TYR A 225 -19.68 1.15 -6.21
C TYR A 225 -19.20 -0.19 -5.63
N ARG A 226 -19.10 -1.24 -6.46
CA ARG A 226 -18.61 -2.56 -6.02
C ARG A 226 -17.15 -2.53 -5.57
N LEU A 227 -16.30 -1.81 -6.28
CA LEU A 227 -14.89 -1.62 -5.90
C LEU A 227 -14.80 -0.90 -4.55
N THR A 228 -15.50 0.22 -4.39
CA THR A 228 -15.51 1.01 -3.15
C THR A 228 -16.05 0.22 -1.97
N LEU A 229 -17.16 -0.51 -2.15
CA LEU A 229 -17.73 -1.34 -1.08
C LEU A 229 -16.78 -2.45 -0.63
N ASN A 230 -16.10 -3.10 -1.56
CA ASN A 230 -15.15 -4.15 -1.22
C ASN A 230 -13.96 -3.57 -0.45
N ASN A 231 -13.41 -2.45 -0.89
CA ASN A 231 -12.33 -1.76 -0.17
C ASN A 231 -12.77 -1.32 1.23
N TYR A 232 -13.95 -0.70 1.34
CA TYR A 232 -14.52 -0.32 2.63
C TYR A 232 -14.70 -1.52 3.56
N ARG A 233 -15.21 -2.65 3.06
CA ARG A 233 -15.38 -3.86 3.87
C ARG A 233 -14.05 -4.38 4.39
N VAL A 234 -13.04 -4.47 3.54
CA VAL A 234 -11.70 -4.92 3.95
C VAL A 234 -11.13 -4.00 5.03
N VAL A 235 -11.16 -2.68 4.81
CA VAL A 235 -10.67 -1.69 5.79
C VAL A 235 -11.45 -1.78 7.10
N ARG A 236 -12.79 -1.86 7.04
CA ARG A 236 -13.67 -1.97 8.21
C ARG A 236 -13.45 -3.27 8.98
N ASP A 237 -13.31 -4.39 8.28
CA ASP A 237 -13.12 -5.69 8.91
C ASP A 237 -11.72 -5.75 9.57
N ASN A 238 -10.69 -5.20 8.93
CA ASN A 238 -9.37 -5.01 9.54
C ASN A 238 -9.44 -4.10 10.78
N TYR A 239 -10.19 -3.00 10.70
CA TYR A 239 -10.43 -2.10 11.83
C TYR A 239 -11.03 -2.86 13.04
N TYR A 240 -12.11 -3.60 12.84
CA TYR A 240 -12.73 -4.35 13.93
C TYR A 240 -11.85 -5.49 14.47
N CYS A 241 -11.09 -6.16 13.60
CA CYS A 241 -10.13 -7.17 14.04
C CYS A 241 -8.99 -6.58 14.86
N LEU A 242 -8.51 -5.37 14.53
CA LEU A 242 -7.48 -4.68 15.30
C LEU A 242 -8.01 -4.15 16.62
N GLU A 243 -9.21 -3.57 16.64
CA GLU A 243 -9.89 -3.12 17.86
C GLU A 243 -10.03 -4.27 18.87
N GLN A 244 -10.49 -5.45 18.42
CA GLN A 244 -10.53 -6.65 19.28
C GLN A 244 -9.15 -7.11 19.78
N ARG A 245 -8.11 -6.96 18.95
CA ARG A 245 -6.75 -7.33 19.37
C ARG A 245 -6.20 -6.35 20.40
N ILE A 246 -6.50 -5.05 20.30
CA ILE A 246 -6.12 -4.06 21.32
C ILE A 246 -6.82 -4.38 22.64
N ASP A 247 -8.11 -4.68 22.63
CA ASP A 247 -8.82 -5.12 23.85
C ASP A 247 -8.10 -6.33 24.50
N ASP A 248 -7.66 -7.31 23.71
CA ASP A 248 -6.85 -8.45 24.20
C ASP A 248 -5.47 -8.03 24.78
N TYR A 249 -4.86 -6.97 24.24
CA TYR A 249 -3.58 -6.43 24.75
C TYR A 249 -3.79 -5.64 26.03
N GLU A 250 -4.81 -4.79 26.11
CA GLU A 250 -5.21 -4.07 27.32
C GLU A 250 -5.49 -5.05 28.46
N ASP A 251 -6.24 -6.14 28.19
CA ASP A 251 -6.51 -7.20 29.17
C ASP A 251 -5.22 -7.89 29.65
N LYS A 252 -4.28 -8.19 28.73
CA LYS A 252 -2.97 -8.77 29.09
C LYS A 252 -2.11 -7.81 29.90
N ILE A 253 -2.07 -6.54 29.51
CA ILE A 253 -1.35 -5.47 30.21
C ILE A 253 -1.92 -5.32 31.63
N GLN A 254 -3.24 -5.34 31.77
CA GLN A 254 -3.92 -5.26 33.07
C GLN A 254 -3.63 -6.49 33.94
N ALA A 255 -3.64 -7.69 33.36
CA ALA A 255 -3.28 -8.93 34.05
C ALA A 255 -1.81 -8.95 34.51
N LEU A 256 -0.89 -8.54 33.64
CA LEU A 256 0.54 -8.42 33.96
C LEU A 256 0.79 -7.37 35.05
N THR A 257 0.10 -6.23 34.99
CA THR A 257 0.19 -5.18 36.01
C THR A 257 -0.30 -5.68 37.37
N THR A 258 -1.40 -6.44 37.38
CA THR A 258 -1.93 -7.06 38.61
C THR A 258 -0.92 -8.06 39.19
N TYR A 259 -0.38 -8.94 38.35
CA TYR A 259 0.63 -9.91 38.77
C TYR A 259 1.92 -9.25 39.30
N ALA A 260 2.41 -8.21 38.63
CA ALA A 260 3.57 -7.46 39.08
C ALA A 260 3.34 -6.78 40.44
N ASN A 261 2.14 -6.25 40.69
CA ASN A 261 1.78 -5.69 41.99
C ASN A 261 1.75 -6.75 43.10
N ASP A 262 1.22 -7.94 42.82
CA ASP A 262 1.22 -9.06 43.78
C ASP A 262 2.64 -9.50 44.13
N VAL A 263 3.51 -9.61 43.13
CA VAL A 263 4.94 -9.91 43.30
C VAL A 263 5.63 -8.84 44.17
N ASN A 264 5.39 -7.56 43.89
CA ASN A 264 5.93 -6.45 44.68
C ASN A 264 5.45 -6.49 46.14
N ASN A 265 4.18 -6.81 46.36
CA ASN A 265 3.60 -6.92 47.70
C ASN A 265 4.24 -8.07 48.50
N GLU A 266 4.46 -9.24 47.88
CA GLU A 266 5.16 -10.35 48.53
C GLU A 266 6.63 -10.02 48.83
N ALA A 267 7.34 -9.38 47.90
CA ALA A 267 8.70 -8.92 48.13
C ALA A 267 8.77 -7.90 49.28
N ALA A 268 7.80 -7.01 49.41
CA ALA A 268 7.71 -6.06 50.52
C ALA A 268 7.47 -6.75 51.87
N LYS A 269 6.60 -7.77 51.92
CA LYS A 269 6.39 -8.59 53.14
C LYS A 269 7.68 -9.30 53.57
N LEU A 270 8.40 -9.89 52.61
CA LEU A 270 9.68 -10.55 52.86
C LEU A 270 10.74 -9.58 53.40
N ASN A 271 10.82 -8.36 52.86
CA ASN A 271 11.71 -7.31 53.37
C ASN A 271 11.43 -6.95 54.83
N ILE A 272 10.16 -6.83 55.23
CA ILE A 272 9.77 -6.56 56.62
C ILE A 272 10.22 -7.70 57.55
N VAL A 273 10.05 -8.96 57.12
CA VAL A 273 10.48 -10.14 57.89
C VAL A 273 12.00 -10.18 58.09
N ILE A 274 12.79 -9.71 57.12
CA ILE A 274 14.25 -9.60 57.24
C ILE A 274 14.66 -8.55 58.27
N GLU A 275 14.00 -7.39 58.27
CA GLU A 275 14.28 -6.33 59.26
C GLU A 275 13.98 -6.79 60.70
N GLU A 276 13.04 -7.72 60.88
CA GLU A 276 12.66 -8.28 62.18
C GLU A 276 13.51 -9.50 62.63
N GLN A 277 14.22 -10.20 61.73
CA GLN A 277 14.97 -11.44 62.04
C GLN A 277 16.46 -11.36 61.65
N GLY A 278 17.29 -10.93 62.60
CA GLY A 278 18.73 -10.64 62.40
C GLY A 278 19.69 -11.81 62.12
N GLU A 279 19.26 -13.03 61.81
CA GLU A 279 20.20 -14.15 61.49
C GLU A 279 19.78 -15.11 60.34
N LYS A 280 18.66 -14.86 59.62
CA LYS A 280 18.26 -15.64 58.42
C LYS A 280 18.45 -14.89 57.09
N GLN A 281 19.39 -13.94 57.08
CA GLN A 281 19.51 -12.91 56.06
C GLN A 281 19.87 -13.43 54.65
N TYR A 282 20.67 -14.50 54.54
CA TYR A 282 21.18 -14.99 53.24
C TYR A 282 20.12 -15.69 52.38
N VAL A 283 19.29 -16.56 52.97
CA VAL A 283 18.24 -17.30 52.25
C VAL A 283 17.15 -16.34 51.75
N LEU A 284 16.78 -15.37 52.58
CA LEU A 284 15.80 -14.34 52.23
C LEU A 284 16.33 -13.37 51.16
N GLN A 285 17.63 -13.04 51.16
CA GLN A 285 18.26 -12.26 50.09
C GLN A 285 18.26 -12.98 48.73
N GLU A 286 18.45 -14.31 48.72
CA GLU A 286 18.42 -15.10 47.48
C GLU A 286 17.00 -15.18 46.89
N GLU A 287 15.95 -15.26 47.73
CA GLU A 287 14.55 -15.17 47.28
C GLU A 287 14.19 -13.79 46.74
N ILE A 288 14.62 -12.71 47.40
CA ILE A 288 14.42 -11.33 46.89
C ILE A 288 15.09 -11.14 45.54
N SER A 289 16.31 -11.66 45.36
CA SER A 289 17.02 -11.56 44.08
C SER A 289 16.25 -12.25 42.93
N LYS A 290 15.51 -13.33 43.22
CA LYS A 290 14.64 -14.00 42.24
C LYS A 290 13.43 -13.13 41.88
N TYR A 291 12.79 -12.51 42.88
CA TYR A 291 11.67 -11.59 42.63
C TYR A 291 12.10 -10.34 41.85
N GLN A 292 13.27 -9.76 42.18
CA GLN A 292 13.82 -8.63 41.45
C GLN A 292 14.13 -8.96 39.97
N SER A 293 14.66 -10.16 39.72
CA SER A 293 14.91 -10.63 38.35
C SER A 293 13.62 -10.82 37.56
N GLU A 294 12.57 -11.37 38.19
CA GLU A 294 11.27 -11.53 37.53
C GLU A 294 10.58 -10.18 37.30
N ILE A 295 10.68 -9.21 38.22
CA ILE A 295 10.20 -7.84 38.01
C ILE A 295 10.87 -7.21 36.78
N HIS A 296 12.19 -7.36 36.65
CA HIS A 296 12.93 -6.80 35.51
C HIS A 296 12.51 -7.43 34.17
N ARG A 297 12.28 -8.75 34.17
CA ARG A 297 11.74 -9.46 33.01
C ARG A 297 10.33 -8.99 32.65
N LEU A 298 9.46 -8.77 33.63
CA LEU A 298 8.10 -8.29 33.42
C LEU A 298 8.09 -6.84 32.90
N GLN A 299 9.00 -5.99 33.36
CA GLN A 299 9.17 -4.62 32.84
C GLN A 299 9.56 -4.63 31.36
N PHE A 300 10.49 -5.50 30.95
CA PHE A 300 10.87 -5.65 29.55
C PHE A 300 9.69 -6.09 28.66
N VAL A 301 8.94 -7.11 29.11
CA VAL A 301 7.75 -7.58 28.38
C VAL A 301 6.66 -6.50 28.32
N TYR A 302 6.50 -5.71 29.38
CA TYR A 302 5.55 -4.59 29.41
C TYR A 302 5.93 -3.49 28.40
N GLU A 303 7.21 -3.12 28.32
CA GLU A 303 7.70 -2.12 27.36
C GLU A 303 7.52 -2.58 25.90
N GLU A 304 7.84 -3.85 25.58
CA GLU A 304 7.58 -4.42 24.24
C GLU A 304 6.09 -4.42 23.88
N LEU A 305 5.22 -4.71 24.85
CA LEU A 305 3.77 -4.69 24.63
C LEU A 305 3.24 -3.26 24.45
N LEU A 306 3.77 -2.29 25.20
CA LEU A 306 3.37 -0.87 25.10
C LEU A 306 3.76 -0.27 23.74
N GLU A 307 4.95 -0.61 23.23
CA GLU A 307 5.39 -0.17 21.90
C GLU A 307 4.53 -0.79 20.79
N GLN A 308 4.18 -2.08 20.91
CA GLN A 308 3.26 -2.75 19.99
C GLN A 308 1.84 -2.20 20.06
N ASP A 309 1.40 -1.74 21.23
CA ASP A 309 0.09 -1.14 21.44
C ASP A 309 0.02 0.25 20.80
N GLN A 310 1.02 1.10 21.02
CA GLN A 310 1.13 2.43 20.39
C GLN A 310 1.15 2.35 18.86
N LEU A 311 1.89 1.40 18.29
CA LEU A 311 1.91 1.17 16.83
C LEU A 311 0.52 0.78 16.31
N LYS A 312 -0.24 -0.02 17.05
CA LYS A 312 -1.60 -0.45 16.67
C LYS A 312 -2.65 0.63 16.92
N GLU A 313 -2.51 1.45 17.96
CA GLU A 313 -3.37 2.62 18.16
C GLU A 313 -3.23 3.59 16.98
N GLN A 314 -1.99 3.82 16.52
CA GLN A 314 -1.73 4.62 15.33
C GLN A 314 -2.35 3.99 14.08
N GLU A 315 -2.21 2.68 13.90
CA GLU A 315 -2.86 1.90 12.84
C GLU A 315 -4.39 2.04 12.89
N ILE A 316 -4.98 2.01 14.09
CA ILE A 316 -6.41 2.21 14.31
C ILE A 316 -6.85 3.63 13.97
N ILE A 317 -6.07 4.65 14.33
CA ILE A 317 -6.38 6.05 13.98
C ILE A 317 -6.42 6.20 12.46
N GLU A 318 -5.45 5.64 11.75
CA GLU A 318 -5.37 5.67 10.29
C GLU A 318 -6.51 4.89 9.63
N LEU A 319 -6.85 3.71 10.16
CA LEU A 319 -8.01 2.93 9.71
C LEU A 319 -9.34 3.61 10.02
N LYS A 320 -9.48 4.30 11.16
CA LYS A 320 -10.66 5.11 11.51
C LYS A 320 -10.82 6.28 10.54
N GLN A 321 -9.74 7.01 10.28
CA GLN A 321 -9.74 8.13 9.34
C GLN A 321 -10.05 7.63 7.92
N THR A 322 -9.42 6.54 7.49
CA THR A 322 -9.68 5.90 6.20
C THR A 322 -11.13 5.41 6.10
N CYS A 323 -11.66 4.76 7.15
CA CYS A 323 -13.06 4.37 7.25
C CYS A 323 -14.00 5.58 7.13
N GLU A 324 -13.70 6.71 7.76
CA GLU A 324 -14.51 7.93 7.65
C GLU A 324 -14.43 8.55 6.25
N ILE A 325 -13.27 8.52 5.58
CA ILE A 325 -13.13 8.90 4.17
C ILE A 325 -14.04 8.02 3.29
N TYR A 326 -13.98 6.69 3.45
CA TYR A 326 -14.81 5.75 2.70
C TYR A 326 -16.31 5.88 3.03
N LYS A 327 -16.68 6.06 4.29
CA LYS A 327 -18.08 6.21 4.75
C LYS A 327 -18.72 7.49 4.22
N ASN A 328 -17.93 8.56 4.09
CA ASN A 328 -18.39 9.82 3.54
C ASN A 328 -18.35 9.89 2.02
N SER A 329 -17.91 8.82 1.36
CA SER A 329 -17.96 8.69 -0.10
C SER A 329 -19.39 8.82 -0.64
N PRO A 330 -19.60 9.59 -1.72
CA PRO A 330 -20.79 9.52 -2.56
C PRO A 330 -21.29 8.08 -2.84
N ALA A 331 -20.41 7.11 -3.07
CA ALA A 331 -20.79 5.71 -3.31
C ALA A 331 -21.46 5.05 -2.09
N VAL A 332 -20.92 5.24 -0.88
CA VAL A 332 -21.51 4.70 0.37
C VAL A 332 -22.74 5.50 0.80
N LYS A 333 -22.75 6.83 0.59
CA LYS A 333 -23.94 7.67 0.80
C LYS A 333 -25.10 7.27 -0.12
N PHE A 334 -24.83 6.92 -1.37
CA PHE A 334 -25.82 6.41 -2.32
C PHE A 334 -26.38 5.05 -1.88
N SER A 335 -25.57 4.17 -1.26
CA SER A 335 -26.05 2.92 -0.63
C SER A 335 -27.07 3.17 0.49
N ASN A 336 -26.79 4.15 1.36
CA ASN A 336 -27.67 4.54 2.46
C ASN A 336 -28.96 5.24 1.99
N GLU A 337 -28.98 5.79 0.77
CA GLU A 337 -30.20 6.27 0.13
C GLU A 337 -30.96 5.16 -0.59
N LEU A 338 -30.28 4.25 -1.29
CA LEU A 338 -30.90 3.10 -1.95
C LEU A 338 -31.56 2.13 -0.96
N SER A 339 -31.00 1.98 0.25
CA SER A 339 -31.61 1.18 1.33
C SER A 339 -32.94 1.75 1.84
N LYS A 340 -33.27 3.01 1.52
CA LYS A 340 -34.58 3.63 1.79
C LYS A 340 -35.63 3.27 0.73
N TYR A 341 -35.23 2.64 -0.39
CA TYR A 341 -36.12 2.22 -1.48
C TYR A 341 -36.12 0.68 -1.61
N PRO A 342 -36.83 -0.05 -0.73
CA PRO A 342 -36.81 -1.52 -0.68
C PRO A 342 -37.39 -2.22 -1.93
N SER A 343 -37.95 -1.48 -2.89
CA SER A 343 -38.39 -1.97 -4.20
C SER A 343 -37.24 -2.13 -5.21
N LEU A 344 -36.07 -1.51 -4.97
CA LEU A 344 -34.83 -1.77 -5.71
C LEU A 344 -34.06 -2.89 -5.01
N LYS A 345 -34.64 -4.10 -4.96
CA LYS A 345 -33.92 -5.30 -4.48
C LYS A 345 -32.82 -5.66 -5.49
N ILE A 346 -31.62 -5.11 -5.29
CA ILE A 346 -30.41 -5.79 -5.75
C ILE A 346 -30.27 -7.03 -4.86
N LEU A 347 -30.26 -8.20 -5.51
CA LEU A 347 -30.27 -9.52 -4.88
C LEU A 347 -29.26 -9.63 -3.72
N PRO A 348 -29.62 -10.33 -2.62
CA PRO A 348 -28.75 -10.47 -1.46
C PRO A 348 -27.50 -11.30 -1.79
N LEU A 349 -26.38 -10.61 -1.99
CA LEU A 349 -25.10 -10.68 -1.25
C LEU A 349 -24.66 -11.97 -0.53
N TYR A 350 -25.05 -13.16 -1.01
CA TYR A 350 -24.47 -14.44 -0.59
C TYR A 350 -23.86 -15.15 -1.80
N TYR A 351 -22.63 -15.65 -1.60
CA TYR A 351 -21.76 -16.38 -2.53
C TYR A 351 -21.04 -15.54 -3.57
N ILE A 352 -19.71 -15.46 -3.43
CA ILE A 352 -18.72 -15.98 -4.39
C ILE A 352 -17.37 -15.93 -3.64
N LEU A 353 -16.93 -17.12 -3.19
CA LEU A 353 -15.55 -17.44 -2.89
C LEU A 353 -14.80 -17.66 -4.20
#